data_AF-A0A2T1A8U6-F1
#
_entry.id   AF-A0A2T1A8U6-F1
#
_cell.length_a   1.000
_cell.length_b   1.000
_cell.length_c   1.000
_cell.angle_alpha   90.00
_cell.angle_beta   90.00
_cell.angle_gamma   90.00
#
_symmetry.space_group_name_H-M   'P 1'
#
loop_
_entity.id
_entity.type
_entity.pdbx_description
1 polymer ?
#
loop_
_entity_poly.entity_id
_entity_poly.type
_entity_poly.pdbx_seq_one_letter_code
_entity_poly.pdbx_strand_id
1 'polypeptide(L)' 'MPDLGKYADTVLSAYAASLLLLALLLVVTLWRGAWVRSELKSVEKRIRGNG' A
#
# COMPACT_ATOMS: atom_id res chain seq x y z
N MET A 1 -38.62 -4.58 -12.69
CA MET A 1 -37.29 -4.02 -12.37
C MET A 1 -36.47 -5.19 -11.86
N PRO A 2 -35.28 -5.50 -12.41
CA PRO A 2 -34.48 -6.62 -11.92
C PRO A 2 -34.25 -6.45 -10.41
N ASP A 3 -34.44 -7.52 -9.66
CA ASP A 3 -34.31 -7.50 -8.20
C ASP A 3 -32.88 -7.10 -7.82
N LEU A 4 -32.69 -5.92 -7.22
CA LEU A 4 -31.37 -5.40 -6.86
C LEU A 4 -30.69 -6.26 -5.78
N GLY A 5 -31.48 -6.99 -4.98
CA GLY A 5 -30.97 -7.87 -3.93
C GLY A 5 -29.98 -8.92 -4.45
N LYS A 6 -30.17 -9.42 -5.68
CA LYS A 6 -29.29 -10.47 -6.26
C LYS A 6 -27.88 -10.00 -6.60
N TYR A 7 -27.65 -8.68 -6.67
CA TYR A 7 -26.33 -8.11 -6.95
C TYR A 7 -25.65 -7.59 -5.69
N ALA A 8 -26.33 -7.55 -4.55
CA ALA A 8 -25.79 -6.99 -3.31
C ALA A 8 -24.48 -7.68 -2.92
N ASP A 9 -24.43 -9.01 -2.95
CA ASP A 9 -23.24 -9.79 -2.63
C ASP A 9 -22.11 -9.56 -3.65
N THR A 10 -22.45 -9.55 -4.95
CA THR A 10 -21.48 -9.30 -6.01
C THR A 10 -20.86 -7.92 -5.89
N VAL A 11 -21.68 -6.89 -5.69
CA VAL A 11 -21.24 -5.50 -5.55
C VAL A 11 -20.40 -5.33 -4.28
N LEU A 12 -20.82 -5.93 -3.15
CA LEU A 12 -20.07 -5.90 -1.90
C LEU A 12 -18.70 -6.58 -2.05
N SER A 13 -18.67 -7.76 -2.68
CA SER A 13 -17.42 -8.47 -2.96
C SER A 13 -16.49 -7.70 -3.89
N ALA A 14 -17.04 -7.00 -4.90
CA ALA A 14 -16.26 -6.17 -5.82
C ALA A 14 -15.62 -4.97 -5.09
N TYR A 15 -16.35 -4.32 -4.16
CA TYR A 15 -15.78 -3.28 -3.31
C TYR A 15 -14.71 -3.84 -2.35
N ALA A 16 -14.97 -4.98 -1.71
CA ALA A 16 -14.00 -5.63 -0.83
C ALA A 16 -12.70 -5.98 -1.57
N ALA A 17 -12.82 -6.58 -2.77
CA ALA A 17 -11.68 -6.88 -3.63
C ALA A 17 -10.93 -5.61 -4.06
N SER A 18 -11.64 -4.55 -4.45
CA SER A 18 -11.03 -3.28 -4.84
C SER A 18 -10.27 -2.63 -3.67
N LEU A 19 -10.87 -2.63 -2.47
CA LEU A 19 -10.23 -2.11 -1.26
C LEU A 19 -8.98 -2.93 -0.89
N LEU A 20 -9.03 -4.25 -1.01
CA LEU A 20 -7.87 -5.12 -0.78
C LEU A 20 -6.72 -4.80 -1.75
N LEU A 21 -7.02 -4.62 -3.04
CA LEU A 21 -6.02 -4.25 -4.03
C LEU A 21 -5.39 -2.89 -3.73
N LEU A 22 -6.20 -1.89 -3.35
CA LEU A 22 -5.70 -0.58 -2.95
C LEU A 22 -4.82 -0.66 -1.70
N ALA A 23 -5.24 -1.41 -0.68
CA ALA A 23 -4.46 -1.62 0.53
C ALA A 23 -3.10 -2.28 0.21
N LEU A 24 -3.10 -3.30 -0.67
CA LEU A 24 -1.87 -3.95 -1.12
C LEU A 24 -0.93 -2.96 -1.81
N LEU A 25 -1.45 -2.11 -2.71
CA LEU A 25 -0.64 -1.09 -3.38
C LEU A 25 -0.04 -0.09 -2.40
N LEU A 26 -0.81 0.35 -1.39
CA LEU A 26 -0.31 1.25 -0.34
C LEU A 26 0.81 0.58 0.48
N VAL A 27 0.63 -0.67 0.88
CA VAL A 27 1.64 -1.44 1.62
C VAL A 27 2.93 -1.55 0.82
N VAL A 28 2.84 -1.92 -0.46
CA VAL A 28 4.01 -2.03 -1.36
C VAL A 28 4.70 -0.67 -1.52
N THR A 29 3.93 0.40 -1.69
CA THR A 29 4.46 1.76 -1.84
C THR A 29 5.21 2.21 -0.60
N LEU A 30 4.63 2.00 0.58
CA LEU A 30 5.25 2.36 1.85
C LEU A 30 6.48 1.52 2.15
N TRP A 31 6.46 0.22 1.87
CA TRP A 31 7.60 -0.66 2.10
C TRP A 31 8.79 -0.28 1.21
N ARG A 32 8.54 0.01 -0.08
CA ARG A 32 9.58 0.54 -0.99
C ARG A 32 10.16 1.85 -0.49
N GLY A 33 9.32 2.79 -0.07
CA GLY A 33 9.77 4.07 0.48
C GLY A 33 10.60 3.92 1.75
N ALA A 34 10.22 3.00 2.64
CA ALA A 34 10.95 2.71 3.85
C ALA A 34 12.34 2.10 3.57
N TRP A 35 12.45 1.25 2.56
CA TRP A 35 13.71 0.63 2.16
C TRP A 35 14.72 1.67 1.64
N VAL A 36 14.29 2.56 0.74
CA VAL A 36 15.15 3.65 0.22
C VAL A 36 15.63 4.59 1.34
N ARG A 37 14.78 4.90 2.32
CA ARG A 37 15.15 5.73 3.48
C ARG A 37 16.18 5.05 4.39
N SER A 38 16.15 3.72 4.48
CA SER A 38 17.15 2.95 5.23
C SER A 38 18.55 3.12 4.64
N GLU A 39 18.63 3.12 3.31
CA GLU A 39 19.89 3.28 2.58
C GLU A 39 20.47 4.69 2.75
N LEU A 40 19.63 5.73 2.69
CA LEU A 40 20.04 7.11 2.98
C LEU A 40 20.57 7.29 4.42
N LYS A 41 19.95 6.68 5.42
CA LYS A 41 20.44 6.71 6.82
C LYS A 41 21.85 6.12 6.96
N SER A 42 22.20 5.13 6.13
CA SER A 42 23.53 4.53 6.16
C SER A 42 24.60 5.50 5.63
N VAL A 43 24.27 6.28 4.59
CA VAL A 43 25.14 7.30 4.00
C VAL A 43 25.29 8.50 4.94
N GLU A 44 24.18 8.97 5.52
CA GLU A 44 24.18 10.10 6.45
C GLU A 44 25.03 9.84 7.70
N LYS A 45 25.01 8.59 8.22
CA LYS A 45 25.89 8.16 9.33
C LYS A 45 27.38 8.20 8.97
N ARG A 46 27.76 7.87 7.72
CA ARG A 46 29.16 7.92 7.27
C ARG A 46 29.66 9.35 7.12
N ILE A 47 28.82 10.25 6.61
CA ILE A 47 29.18 11.67 6.42
C ILE A 47 29.33 12.37 7.77
N ARG A 48 28.41 12.13 8.71
CA ARG A 48 28.43 12.78 10.03
C ARG A 48 29.54 12.26 10.98
N GLY A 49 30.16 11.12 10.66
CA GLY A 49 31.30 10.57 11.40
C GLY A 49 32.67 11.10 10.97
N ASN A 50 32.76 11.83 9.85
CA ASN A 50 34.00 12.41 9.31
C ASN A 50 34.12 13.93 9.56
N GLY A 51 33.42 14.45 10.58
CA GLY A 51 33.54 15.83 11.06
C GLY A 51 34.19 15.88 12.43
#